data_AF-M4YQC0-F1
#
_entry.id   AF-M4YQC0-F1
#
_cell.length_a   1.000
_cell.length_b   1.000
_cell.length_c   1.000
_cell.angle_alpha   90.00
_cell.angle_beta   90.00
_cell.angle_gamma   90.00
#
_symmetry.space_group_name_H-M   'P 1'
#
loop_
_entity.id
_entity.type
_entity.pdbx_description
1 polymer ?
#
loop_
_entity_poly.entity_id
_entity_poly.type
_entity_poly.pdbx_seq_one_letter_code
_entity_poly.pdbx_strand_id
1 'polypeptide(L)'
;MRIFPAFVIAFGLLSLVIFFVFFRGSMTFGHFMHSLCCSYTAGFMILGIPAMAVNRRGAFGRWKITLVCVILATAIGLILWLSFGDDQDSPNKFVTGFLYIINWAVDEADMTSVLIGTYAIFLIIVTASYGILEVVTAYFGNNYHRILLSLEKPGDGKLKRTATKMFMVPDIIDVKNVTIEPDRCEGFDKALFMRLMKYTVIVGLVIASYLFLNPVFLESITLVDMMFIMTMLSLFICTLIIPVSIVHSLNAEAYSDAPRPYILWKGMKNRLFHAGFYLALFLTLLWVCLFTGEDFIRIGASYIGYLLYMLLMSSLVSFIYVNSFYPKFRDLIEYYFRCAKDLR
;
A
#
# COMPACT_ATOMS: atom_id res chain seq x y z
N MET A 1 -16.89 -13.62 3.65
CA MET A 1 -15.86 -12.74 4.26
C MET A 1 -15.72 -12.87 5.79
N ARG A 2 -16.01 -14.03 6.39
CA ARG A 2 -15.56 -14.34 7.78
C ARG A 2 -14.08 -14.78 7.84
N ILE A 3 -13.45 -14.91 6.67
CA ILE A 3 -12.13 -15.55 6.49
C ILE A 3 -10.98 -14.55 6.67
N PHE A 4 -11.19 -13.24 6.52
CA PHE A 4 -10.07 -12.27 6.58
C PHE A 4 -9.39 -12.21 7.97
N PRO A 5 -10.10 -12.17 9.11
CA PRO A 5 -9.45 -12.29 10.41
C PRO A 5 -8.70 -13.61 10.59
N ALA A 6 -9.27 -14.71 10.09
CA ALA A 6 -8.61 -16.03 10.12
C ALA A 6 -7.37 -16.07 9.22
N PHE A 7 -7.39 -15.39 8.07
CA PHE A 7 -6.25 -15.23 7.16
C PHE A 7 -5.10 -14.49 7.85
N VAL A 8 -5.37 -13.35 8.49
CA VAL A 8 -4.35 -12.58 9.24
C VAL A 8 -3.72 -13.45 10.34
N ILE A 9 -4.54 -14.19 11.09
CA ILE A 9 -4.04 -15.10 12.15
C ILE A 9 -3.20 -16.23 11.55
N ALA A 10 -3.67 -16.88 10.50
CA ALA A 10 -2.96 -17.99 9.85
C ALA A 10 -1.60 -17.56 9.29
N PHE A 11 -1.51 -16.40 8.63
CA PHE A 11 -0.25 -15.88 8.12
C PHE A 11 0.67 -15.32 9.21
N GLY A 12 0.11 -14.78 10.31
CA GLY A 12 0.89 -14.46 11.51
C GLY A 12 1.51 -15.70 12.16
N LEU A 13 0.77 -16.81 12.24
CA LEU A 13 1.31 -18.09 12.72
C LEU A 13 2.37 -18.66 11.76
N LEU A 14 2.12 -18.57 10.45
CA LEU A 14 3.10 -18.97 9.43
C LEU A 14 4.39 -18.16 9.54
N SER A 15 4.32 -16.86 9.81
CA SER A 15 5.49 -16.01 10.00
C SER A 15 6.31 -16.43 11.22
N LEU A 16 5.65 -16.83 12.31
CA LEU A 16 6.33 -17.37 13.49
C LEU A 16 7.03 -18.69 13.16
N VAL A 17 6.38 -19.60 12.42
CA VAL A 17 6.99 -20.86 11.99
C VAL A 17 8.21 -20.61 11.12
N ILE A 18 8.11 -19.75 10.09
CA ILE A 18 9.25 -19.40 9.23
C ILE A 18 10.37 -18.77 10.07
N PHE A 19 10.05 -17.89 11.01
CA PHE A 19 11.02 -17.24 11.87
C PHE A 19 11.81 -18.26 12.71
N PHE A 20 11.13 -19.16 13.40
CA PHE A 20 11.78 -20.15 14.27
C PHE A 20 12.50 -21.26 13.50
N VAL A 21 12.05 -21.61 12.30
CA VAL A 21 12.65 -22.68 11.48
C VAL A 21 13.88 -22.17 10.71
N PHE A 22 13.78 -21.01 10.05
CA PHE A 22 14.86 -20.51 9.20
C PHE A 22 15.94 -19.73 9.97
N PHE A 23 15.60 -19.07 11.09
CA PHE A 23 16.53 -18.23 11.85
C PHE A 23 16.91 -18.80 13.22
N ARG A 24 16.89 -20.13 13.35
CA ARG A 24 17.12 -20.87 14.61
C ARG A 24 18.43 -20.53 15.34
N GLY A 25 19.43 -19.97 14.65
CA GLY A 25 20.75 -19.62 15.19
C GLY A 25 21.01 -18.12 15.44
N SER A 26 20.16 -17.22 14.94
CA SER A 26 20.37 -15.77 15.03
C SER A 26 19.03 -15.03 15.10
N MET A 27 18.32 -15.14 16.23
CA MET A 27 17.01 -14.50 16.38
C MET A 27 17.14 -13.00 16.63
N THR A 28 17.20 -12.22 15.55
CA THR A 28 17.18 -10.75 15.60
C THR A 28 15.79 -10.22 15.25
N PHE A 29 15.51 -8.98 15.65
CA PHE A 29 14.27 -8.29 15.28
C PHE A 29 14.13 -8.14 13.75
N GLY A 30 15.23 -7.90 13.04
CA GLY A 30 15.26 -7.82 11.57
C GLY A 30 14.74 -9.10 10.91
N HIS A 31 15.18 -10.27 11.38
CA HIS A 31 14.72 -11.56 10.85
C HIS A 31 13.22 -11.81 11.11
N PHE A 32 12.71 -11.33 12.24
CA PHE A 32 11.28 -11.41 12.54
C PHE A 32 10.46 -10.54 11.55
N MET A 33 10.89 -9.29 11.35
CA MET A 33 10.25 -8.38 10.39
C MET A 33 10.31 -8.92 8.95
N HIS A 34 11.45 -9.48 8.56
CA HIS A 34 11.63 -10.13 7.25
C HIS A 34 10.65 -11.31 7.07
N SER A 35 10.56 -12.21 8.05
CA SER A 35 9.63 -13.35 8.01
C SER A 35 8.16 -12.91 7.91
N LEU A 36 7.79 -11.86 8.67
CA LEU A 36 6.45 -11.28 8.63
C LEU A 36 6.15 -10.71 7.23
N CYS A 37 7.06 -9.91 6.68
CA CYS A 37 6.88 -9.34 5.34
C CYS A 37 6.74 -10.44 4.26
N CYS A 38 7.62 -11.44 4.28
CA CYS A 38 7.59 -12.55 3.31
C CYS A 38 6.30 -13.35 3.38
N SER A 39 5.89 -13.76 4.58
CA SER A 39 4.68 -14.58 4.78
C SER A 39 3.41 -13.87 4.30
N TYR A 40 3.24 -12.59 4.67
CA TYR A 40 2.08 -11.81 4.24
C TYR A 40 2.11 -11.54 2.73
N THR A 41 3.24 -11.13 2.16
CA THR A 41 3.35 -10.94 0.71
C THR A 41 3.02 -12.23 -0.04
N ALA A 42 3.59 -13.38 0.37
CA ALA A 42 3.29 -14.67 -0.24
C ALA A 42 1.79 -15.01 -0.15
N GLY A 43 1.15 -14.77 0.99
CA GLY A 43 -0.28 -14.95 1.15
C GLY A 43 -1.12 -14.10 0.18
N PHE A 44 -0.76 -12.83 0.02
CA PHE A 44 -1.43 -11.95 -0.93
C PHE A 44 -1.11 -12.27 -2.39
N MET A 45 0.07 -12.80 -2.70
CA MET A 45 0.37 -13.31 -4.04
C MET A 45 -0.53 -14.50 -4.39
N ILE A 46 -0.69 -15.46 -3.46
CA ILE A 46 -1.58 -16.62 -3.64
C ILE A 46 -3.02 -16.18 -3.88
N LEU A 47 -3.50 -15.16 -3.16
CA LEU A 47 -4.82 -14.55 -3.40
C LEU A 47 -4.88 -13.72 -4.69
N GLY A 48 -3.76 -13.12 -5.09
CA GLY A 48 -3.64 -12.24 -6.23
C GLY A 48 -3.75 -12.94 -7.57
N ILE A 49 -3.21 -14.16 -7.68
CA ILE A 49 -3.29 -14.99 -8.89
C ILE A 49 -4.76 -15.22 -9.33
N PRO A 50 -5.66 -15.76 -8.49
CA PRO A 50 -7.06 -15.93 -8.87
C PRO A 50 -7.77 -14.58 -9.04
N ALA A 51 -7.48 -13.56 -8.24
CA ALA A 51 -8.06 -12.23 -8.39
C ALA A 51 -7.73 -11.62 -9.78
N MET A 52 -6.47 -11.73 -10.22
CA MET A 52 -6.03 -11.34 -11.55
C MET A 52 -6.75 -12.14 -12.65
N ALA A 53 -6.93 -13.44 -12.46
CA ALA A 53 -7.61 -14.32 -13.42
C ALA A 53 -9.12 -14.06 -13.55
N VAL A 54 -9.78 -13.61 -12.49
CA VAL A 54 -11.22 -13.29 -12.46
C VAL A 54 -11.51 -11.86 -12.91
N ASN A 55 -10.59 -10.91 -12.70
CA ASN A 55 -10.80 -9.51 -13.03
C ASN A 55 -10.76 -9.23 -14.56
N ARG A 56 -11.84 -9.56 -15.29
CA ARG A 56 -11.90 -9.53 -16.78
C ARG A 56 -12.28 -8.17 -17.37
N ARG A 57 -12.64 -7.19 -16.55
CA ARG A 57 -13.14 -5.87 -16.98
C ARG A 57 -12.28 -4.78 -16.36
N GLY A 58 -11.32 -4.27 -17.13
CA GLY A 58 -10.60 -3.03 -16.86
C GLY A 58 -10.54 -2.19 -18.12
N ALA A 59 -10.23 -0.89 -17.99
CA ALA A 59 -10.15 0.03 -19.13
C ALA A 59 -9.14 -0.45 -20.20
N PHE A 60 -8.05 -1.08 -19.75
CA PHE A 60 -7.07 -1.75 -20.59
C PHE A 60 -7.17 -3.28 -20.49
N GLY A 61 -7.07 -3.96 -21.62
CA GLY A 61 -7.06 -5.42 -21.69
C GLY A 61 -5.81 -6.03 -21.06
N ARG A 62 -5.95 -7.19 -20.41
CA ARG A 62 -4.88 -7.88 -19.66
C ARG A 62 -3.58 -8.03 -20.43
N TRP A 63 -3.68 -8.42 -21.71
CA TRP A 63 -2.50 -8.62 -22.56
C TRP A 63 -1.67 -7.34 -22.73
N LYS A 64 -2.33 -6.18 -22.87
CA LYS A 64 -1.66 -4.88 -22.97
C LYS A 64 -0.95 -4.55 -21.66
N ILE A 65 -1.57 -4.84 -20.52
CA ILE A 65 -0.98 -4.61 -19.20
C ILE A 65 0.25 -5.49 -19.00
N THR A 66 0.15 -6.79 -19.29
CA THR A 66 1.27 -7.73 -19.20
C THR A 66 2.42 -7.28 -20.10
N LEU A 67 2.14 -6.91 -21.34
CA LEU A 67 3.16 -6.43 -22.28
C LEU A 67 3.86 -5.16 -21.79
N VAL A 68 3.11 -4.18 -21.26
CA VAL A 68 3.68 -2.96 -20.68
C VAL A 68 4.53 -3.29 -19.45
N CYS A 69 4.07 -4.18 -18.57
CA CYS A 69 4.84 -4.60 -17.40
C CYS A 69 6.16 -5.29 -17.80
N VAL A 70 6.13 -6.16 -18.81
CA VAL A 70 7.34 -6.82 -19.32
C VAL A 70 8.31 -5.79 -19.89
N ILE A 71 7.86 -4.90 -20.78
CA ILE A 71 8.71 -3.86 -21.38
C ILE A 71 9.30 -2.96 -20.31
N LEU A 72 8.51 -2.53 -19.34
CA LEU A 72 8.97 -1.66 -18.26
C LEU A 72 9.99 -2.38 -17.36
N ALA A 73 9.74 -3.64 -17.02
CA ALA A 73 10.69 -4.46 -16.26
C ALA A 73 12.01 -4.64 -17.02
N THR A 74 11.96 -4.94 -18.32
CA THR A 74 13.17 -5.03 -19.15
C THR A 74 13.94 -3.72 -19.18
N ALA A 75 13.24 -2.60 -19.45
CA ALA A 75 13.87 -1.29 -19.54
C ALA A 75 14.55 -0.90 -18.22
N ILE A 76 13.90 -1.17 -17.10
CA ILE A 76 14.44 -0.84 -15.78
C ILE A 76 15.61 -1.75 -15.42
N GLY A 77 15.51 -3.05 -15.67
CA GLY A 77 16.63 -3.97 -15.45
C GLY A 77 17.86 -3.60 -16.29
N LEU A 78 17.66 -3.16 -17.54
CA LEU A 78 18.74 -2.66 -18.39
C LEU A 78 19.33 -1.35 -17.87
N ILE A 79 18.50 -0.39 -17.45
CA ILE A 79 18.98 0.89 -16.89
C ILE A 79 19.78 0.66 -15.61
N LEU A 80 19.31 -0.23 -14.73
CA LEU A 80 19.99 -0.60 -13.49
C LEU A 80 21.35 -1.24 -13.76
N TRP A 81 21.41 -2.18 -14.72
CA TRP A 81 22.67 -2.78 -15.16
C TRP A 81 23.65 -1.75 -15.72
N LEU A 82 23.20 -0.93 -16.66
CA LEU A 82 24.05 0.06 -17.34
C LEU A 82 24.53 1.19 -16.42
N SER A 83 23.77 1.51 -15.38
CA SER A 83 24.10 2.62 -14.47
C SER A 83 24.99 2.21 -13.30
N PHE A 84 24.85 0.97 -12.80
CA PHE A 84 25.51 0.54 -11.55
C PHE A 84 26.44 -0.66 -11.68
N GLY A 85 26.43 -1.39 -12.81
CA GLY A 85 27.35 -2.50 -13.05
C GLY A 85 27.31 -3.62 -12.00
N ASP A 86 28.45 -4.28 -11.77
CA ASP A 86 28.64 -5.38 -10.81
C ASP A 86 29.30 -4.92 -9.49
N ASP A 87 29.15 -3.63 -9.15
CA ASP A 87 29.76 -3.13 -7.91
C ASP A 87 29.13 -3.79 -6.68
N GLN A 88 29.98 -4.14 -5.70
CA GLN A 88 29.58 -4.92 -4.53
C GLN A 88 28.56 -4.24 -3.62
N ASP A 89 28.41 -2.92 -3.68
CA ASP A 89 27.42 -2.15 -2.91
C ASP A 89 26.33 -1.53 -3.80
N SER A 90 26.14 -2.07 -5.00
CA SER A 90 25.19 -1.53 -5.97
C SER A 90 23.73 -1.93 -5.67
N PRO A 91 22.75 -1.12 -6.12
CA PRO A 91 21.33 -1.49 -6.13
C PRO A 91 21.03 -2.81 -6.88
N ASN A 92 21.95 -3.27 -7.73
CA ASN A 92 21.80 -4.52 -8.47
C ASN A 92 21.83 -5.74 -7.53
N LYS A 93 22.61 -5.71 -6.44
CA LYS A 93 22.57 -6.77 -5.42
C LYS A 93 21.23 -6.84 -4.68
N PHE A 94 20.58 -5.70 -4.46
CA PHE A 94 19.22 -5.70 -3.91
C PHE A 94 18.25 -6.41 -4.85
N VAL A 95 18.34 -6.13 -6.16
CA VAL A 95 17.48 -6.76 -7.17
C VAL A 95 17.74 -8.26 -7.31
N THR A 96 19.00 -8.69 -7.33
CA THR A 96 19.36 -10.11 -7.35
C THR A 96 19.04 -10.81 -6.04
N GLY A 97 19.01 -10.09 -4.92
CA GLY A 97 18.55 -10.55 -3.61
C GLY A 97 17.16 -11.18 -3.64
N PHE A 98 16.26 -10.74 -4.54
CA PHE A 98 14.94 -11.36 -4.70
C PHE A 98 14.97 -12.76 -5.32
N LEU A 99 16.06 -13.14 -5.98
CA LEU A 99 16.23 -14.50 -6.51
C LEU A 99 16.50 -15.52 -5.40
N TYR A 100 17.07 -15.08 -4.26
CA TYR A 100 17.24 -15.93 -3.09
C TYR A 100 15.89 -16.40 -2.51
N ILE A 101 14.81 -15.63 -2.69
CA ILE A 101 13.45 -16.02 -2.28
C ILE A 101 12.96 -17.22 -3.09
N ILE A 102 13.41 -17.34 -4.33
CA ILE A 102 13.08 -18.44 -5.25
C ILE A 102 14.09 -19.60 -5.07
N ASN A 103 14.98 -19.52 -4.07
CA ASN A 103 16.07 -20.46 -3.81
C ASN A 103 17.04 -20.60 -4.99
N TRP A 104 17.17 -19.55 -5.80
CA TRP A 104 18.19 -19.47 -6.83
C TRP A 104 19.39 -18.75 -6.25
N ALA A 105 20.37 -19.51 -5.77
CA ALA A 105 21.64 -18.96 -5.34
C ALA A 105 22.35 -18.39 -6.57
N VAL A 106 22.59 -17.08 -6.55
CA VAL A 106 23.37 -16.39 -7.56
C VAL A 106 24.58 -15.82 -6.83
N ASP A 107 25.75 -16.38 -7.14
CA ASP A 107 27.01 -16.02 -6.50
C ASP A 107 27.60 -14.71 -7.05
N GLU A 108 27.28 -14.35 -8.31
CA GLU A 108 27.76 -13.13 -8.99
C GLU A 108 26.61 -12.39 -9.70
N ALA A 109 26.56 -11.06 -9.58
CA ALA A 109 25.46 -10.27 -10.11
C ALA A 109 25.64 -9.99 -11.61
N ASP A 110 25.34 -10.97 -12.45
CA ASP A 110 25.35 -10.79 -13.91
C ASP A 110 24.12 -10.04 -14.43
N MET A 111 24.21 -9.42 -15.62
CA MET A 111 23.09 -8.76 -16.31
C MET A 111 21.81 -9.62 -16.33
N THR A 112 21.97 -10.92 -16.60
CA THR A 112 20.87 -11.89 -16.62
C THR A 112 20.20 -12.01 -15.25
N SER A 113 20.99 -12.07 -14.18
CA SER A 113 20.46 -12.15 -12.82
C SER A 113 19.69 -10.89 -12.43
N VAL A 114 20.18 -9.70 -12.83
CA VAL A 114 19.49 -8.42 -12.60
C VAL A 114 18.16 -8.36 -13.36
N LEU A 115 18.13 -8.84 -14.61
CA LEU A 115 16.90 -8.91 -15.40
C LEU A 115 15.88 -9.87 -14.77
N ILE A 116 16.30 -11.10 -14.42
CA ILE A 116 15.41 -12.08 -13.80
C ILE A 116 14.92 -11.58 -12.45
N GLY A 117 15.79 -10.98 -11.62
CA GLY A 117 15.42 -10.36 -10.35
C GLY A 117 14.39 -9.25 -10.53
N THR A 118 14.56 -8.40 -11.55
CA THR A 118 13.59 -7.34 -11.88
C THR A 118 12.23 -7.92 -12.28
N TYR A 119 12.20 -8.98 -13.10
CA TYR A 119 10.94 -9.65 -13.45
C TYR A 119 10.28 -10.30 -12.23
N ALA A 120 11.06 -10.95 -11.36
CA ALA A 120 10.56 -11.56 -10.14
C ALA A 120 9.91 -10.52 -9.22
N ILE A 121 10.59 -9.39 -9.03
CA ILE A 121 10.06 -8.24 -8.30
C ILE A 121 8.74 -7.77 -8.90
N PHE A 122 8.69 -7.47 -10.20
CA PHE A 122 7.46 -7.04 -10.86
C PHE A 122 6.32 -8.04 -10.70
N LEU A 123 6.61 -9.33 -10.82
CA LEU A 123 5.63 -10.39 -10.65
C LEU A 123 5.07 -10.37 -9.22
N ILE A 124 5.93 -10.28 -8.21
CA ILE A 124 5.54 -10.19 -6.80
C ILE A 124 4.66 -8.95 -6.60
N ILE A 125 5.10 -7.79 -7.07
CA ILE A 125 4.37 -6.53 -6.90
C ILE A 125 2.98 -6.63 -7.52
N VAL A 126 2.89 -7.04 -8.78
CA VAL A 126 1.63 -7.09 -9.52
C VAL A 126 0.69 -8.07 -8.83
N THR A 127 1.13 -9.31 -8.58
CA THR A 127 0.28 -10.34 -7.97
C THR A 127 -0.14 -9.96 -6.55
N ALA A 128 0.79 -9.55 -5.68
CA ALA A 128 0.46 -9.10 -4.33
C ALA A 128 -0.49 -7.90 -4.36
N SER A 129 -0.29 -6.94 -5.27
CA SER A 129 -1.20 -5.80 -5.44
C SER A 129 -2.61 -6.25 -5.79
N TYR A 130 -2.79 -7.15 -6.77
CA TYR A 130 -4.11 -7.68 -7.08
C TYR A 130 -4.77 -8.34 -5.85
N GLY A 131 -4.02 -9.09 -5.06
CA GLY A 131 -4.52 -9.73 -3.84
C GLY A 131 -4.95 -8.73 -2.78
N ILE A 132 -4.09 -7.74 -2.49
CA ILE A 132 -4.36 -6.69 -1.49
C ILE A 132 -5.57 -5.86 -1.92
N LEU A 133 -5.60 -5.42 -3.18
CA LEU A 133 -6.68 -4.61 -3.73
C LEU A 133 -8.01 -5.34 -3.72
N GLU A 134 -8.04 -6.62 -4.09
CA GLU A 134 -9.25 -7.45 -4.02
C GLU A 134 -9.77 -7.54 -2.59
N VAL A 135 -8.91 -7.84 -1.62
CA VAL A 135 -9.33 -7.95 -0.22
C VAL A 135 -9.88 -6.61 0.32
N VAL A 136 -9.16 -5.51 0.06
CA VAL A 136 -9.57 -4.16 0.50
C VAL A 136 -10.89 -3.79 -0.14
N THR A 137 -11.01 -3.87 -1.46
CA THR A 137 -12.23 -3.49 -2.18
C THR A 137 -13.41 -4.39 -1.82
N ALA A 138 -13.20 -5.69 -1.64
CA ALA A 138 -14.28 -6.59 -1.26
C ALA A 138 -14.75 -6.34 0.19
N TYR A 139 -13.81 -6.10 1.12
CA TYR A 139 -14.13 -5.80 2.52
C TYR A 139 -14.88 -4.47 2.66
N PHE A 140 -14.38 -3.41 2.02
CA PHE A 140 -15.01 -2.11 2.08
C PHE A 140 -16.33 -2.11 1.29
N GLY A 141 -16.41 -2.75 0.13
CA GLY A 141 -17.62 -2.72 -0.71
C GLY A 141 -18.86 -3.26 -0.01
N ASN A 142 -18.68 -4.31 0.79
CA ASN A 142 -19.77 -4.92 1.56
C ASN A 142 -20.15 -4.17 2.84
N ASN A 143 -19.26 -3.36 3.40
CA ASN A 143 -19.47 -2.73 4.71
C ASN A 143 -19.60 -1.19 4.65
N TYR A 144 -19.18 -0.54 3.56
CA TYR A 144 -19.08 0.92 3.47
C TYR A 144 -20.43 1.61 3.67
N HIS A 145 -21.47 1.12 2.98
CA HIS A 145 -22.82 1.68 3.10
C HIS A 145 -23.31 1.67 4.56
N ARG A 146 -22.97 0.62 5.34
CA ARG A 146 -23.33 0.54 6.76
C ARG A 146 -22.60 1.57 7.60
N ILE A 147 -21.33 1.84 7.29
CA ILE A 147 -20.52 2.86 7.98
C ILE A 147 -21.11 4.25 7.71
N LEU A 148 -21.41 4.57 6.45
CA LEU A 148 -22.01 5.87 6.08
C LEU A 148 -23.40 6.06 6.70
N LEU A 149 -24.30 5.08 6.54
CA LEU A 149 -25.65 5.13 7.12
C LEU A 149 -25.69 5.03 8.65
N SER A 150 -24.58 4.71 9.31
CA SER A 150 -24.49 4.72 10.77
C SER A 150 -24.39 6.14 11.33
N LEU A 151 -23.93 7.10 10.53
CA LEU A 151 -23.84 8.51 10.92
C LEU A 151 -25.24 9.13 11.12
N GLU A 152 -26.22 8.69 10.33
CA GLU A 152 -27.62 9.16 10.39
C GLU A 152 -28.41 8.56 11.54
N LYS A 153 -27.94 7.47 12.17
CA LYS A 153 -28.73 6.78 13.19
C LYS A 153 -28.85 7.65 14.46
N PRO A 154 -30.06 7.80 15.02
CA PRO A 154 -30.21 8.44 16.32
C PRO A 154 -29.58 7.59 17.42
N GLY A 155 -28.87 8.23 18.37
CA GLY A 155 -28.18 7.59 19.49
C GLY A 155 -26.68 7.31 19.30
N ASP A 156 -25.96 7.04 20.40
CA ASP A 156 -24.49 6.88 20.42
C ASP A 156 -24.06 5.41 20.32
N GLY A 157 -24.33 4.79 19.16
CA GLY A 157 -23.92 3.42 18.89
C GLY A 157 -22.39 3.31 18.69
N LYS A 158 -21.79 2.17 19.08
CA LYS A 158 -20.34 1.90 18.89
C LYS A 158 -19.88 2.18 17.46
N LEU A 159 -20.68 1.77 16.46
CA LEU A 159 -20.37 2.00 15.05
C LEU A 159 -20.41 3.49 14.67
N LYS A 160 -21.40 4.25 15.14
CA LYS A 160 -21.50 5.70 14.92
C LYS A 160 -20.29 6.41 15.51
N ARG A 161 -19.96 6.14 16.78
CA ARG A 161 -18.78 6.72 17.45
C ARG A 161 -17.49 6.43 16.69
N THR A 162 -17.31 5.21 16.17
CA THR A 162 -16.15 4.87 15.33
C THR A 162 -16.17 5.62 14.01
N ALA A 163 -17.32 5.72 13.34
CA ALA A 163 -17.48 6.45 12.08
C ALA A 163 -17.23 7.96 12.25
N THR A 164 -17.84 8.61 13.24
CA THR A 164 -17.64 10.03 13.59
C THR A 164 -16.16 10.33 13.81
N LYS A 165 -15.47 9.48 14.58
CA LYS A 165 -14.01 9.60 14.77
C LYS A 165 -13.24 9.39 13.47
N MET A 166 -13.60 8.39 12.67
CA MET A 166 -12.90 8.05 11.42
C MET A 166 -12.97 9.19 10.40
N PHE A 167 -14.14 9.83 10.28
CA PHE A 167 -14.37 10.97 9.40
C PHE A 167 -14.08 12.33 10.04
N MET A 168 -13.62 12.37 11.31
CA MET A 168 -13.42 13.61 12.08
C MET A 168 -14.63 14.55 12.03
N VAL A 169 -15.84 13.99 12.10
CA VAL A 169 -17.06 14.80 12.17
C VAL A 169 -17.07 15.49 13.54
N PRO A 170 -17.17 16.83 13.61
CA PRO A 170 -17.24 17.55 14.87
C PRO A 170 -18.47 17.13 15.68
N ASP A 171 -18.33 16.98 17.00
CA ASP A 171 -19.41 16.56 17.89
C ASP A 171 -20.60 17.56 17.93
N ILE A 172 -20.39 18.78 17.42
CA ILE A 172 -21.41 19.84 17.32
C ILE A 172 -22.39 19.57 16.16
N ILE A 173 -21.99 18.75 15.17
CA ILE A 173 -22.77 18.48 13.97
C ILE A 173 -23.64 17.25 14.19
N ASP A 174 -24.96 17.44 14.32
CA ASP A 174 -25.91 16.32 14.27
C ASP A 174 -26.23 15.98 12.81
N VAL A 175 -25.75 14.82 12.36
CA VAL A 175 -25.85 14.39 10.96
C VAL A 175 -27.26 13.84 10.70
N LYS A 176 -28.05 14.57 9.91
CA LYS A 176 -29.42 14.18 9.55
C LYS A 176 -29.49 13.28 8.33
N ASN A 177 -28.64 13.55 7.33
CA ASN A 177 -28.68 12.84 6.06
C ASN A 177 -27.27 12.76 5.47
N VAL A 178 -26.92 11.61 4.92
CA VAL A 178 -25.72 11.40 4.13
C VAL A 178 -26.14 11.24 2.67
N THR A 179 -25.54 12.02 1.78
CA THR A 179 -25.70 11.86 0.34
C THR A 179 -24.41 11.37 -0.28
N ILE A 180 -24.55 10.70 -1.42
CA ILE A 180 -23.45 10.16 -2.22
C ILE A 180 -23.77 10.55 -3.66
N GLU A 181 -22.85 11.30 -4.28
CA GLU A 181 -22.93 11.71 -5.68
C GLU A 181 -21.64 11.28 -6.38
N PRO A 182 -21.53 10.00 -6.77
CA PRO A 182 -20.27 9.43 -7.21
C PRO A 182 -19.84 10.03 -8.56
N ASP A 183 -18.55 10.31 -8.69
CA ASP A 183 -17.98 10.85 -9.93
C ASP A 183 -18.17 9.85 -11.09
N ARG A 184 -18.95 10.24 -12.12
CA ARG A 184 -19.18 9.42 -13.32
C ARG A 184 -18.02 9.56 -14.30
N CYS A 185 -17.02 8.69 -14.18
CA CYS A 185 -16.04 8.43 -15.23
C CYS A 185 -16.33 7.09 -15.93
N GLU A 186 -16.49 7.12 -17.26
CA GLU A 186 -16.65 5.94 -18.12
C GLU A 186 -15.31 5.34 -18.58
N GLY A 187 -14.17 5.90 -18.15
CA GLY A 187 -12.82 5.48 -18.55
C GLY A 187 -11.79 5.58 -17.42
N PHE A 188 -10.51 5.54 -17.78
CA PHE A 188 -9.40 5.65 -16.84
C PHE A 188 -9.31 7.06 -16.24
N ASP A 189 -9.55 7.18 -14.94
CA ASP A 189 -9.47 8.44 -14.23
C ASP A 189 -8.00 8.82 -13.91
N LYS A 190 -7.43 9.68 -14.75
CA LYS A 190 -6.06 10.19 -14.60
C LYS A 190 -5.88 11.00 -13.32
N ALA A 191 -6.89 11.73 -12.87
CA ALA A 191 -6.78 12.57 -11.67
C ALA A 191 -6.74 11.69 -10.41
N LEU A 192 -7.55 10.64 -10.37
CA LEU A 192 -7.52 9.63 -9.33
C LEU A 192 -6.19 8.89 -9.29
N PHE A 193 -5.69 8.46 -10.46
CA PHE A 193 -4.39 7.80 -10.60
C PHE A 193 -3.25 8.66 -10.03
N MET A 194 -3.12 9.91 -10.48
CA MET A 194 -2.05 10.80 -10.03
C MET A 194 -2.14 11.10 -8.53
N ARG A 195 -3.35 11.19 -7.98
CA ARG A 195 -3.58 11.43 -6.57
C ARG A 195 -3.16 10.23 -5.72
N LEU A 196 -3.58 9.02 -6.09
CA LEU A 196 -3.21 7.79 -5.41
C LEU A 196 -1.71 7.55 -5.43
N MET A 197 -1.08 7.78 -6.59
CA MET A 197 0.37 7.69 -6.73
C MET A 197 1.06 8.66 -5.77
N LYS A 198 0.68 9.95 -5.78
CA LYS A 198 1.24 10.97 -4.87
C LYS A 198 1.07 10.60 -3.40
N TYR A 199 -0.12 10.18 -2.99
CA TYR A 199 -0.37 9.80 -1.59
C TYR A 199 0.45 8.56 -1.19
N THR A 200 0.57 7.58 -2.07
CA THR A 200 1.36 6.36 -1.80
C THR A 200 2.83 6.69 -1.66
N VAL A 201 3.36 7.58 -2.51
CA VAL A 201 4.73 8.09 -2.40
C VAL A 201 4.92 8.84 -1.08
N ILE A 202 4.04 9.78 -0.73
CA ILE A 202 4.18 10.57 0.50
C ILE A 202 4.18 9.66 1.74
N VAL A 203 3.20 8.76 1.87
CA VAL A 203 3.13 7.83 3.01
C VAL A 203 4.34 6.90 3.01
N GLY A 204 4.76 6.39 1.86
CA GLY A 204 5.93 5.52 1.77
C GLY A 204 7.25 6.20 2.09
N LEU A 205 7.39 7.50 1.77
CA LEU A 205 8.54 8.29 2.18
C LEU A 205 8.55 8.54 3.68
N VAL A 206 7.39 8.80 4.31
CA VAL A 206 7.28 8.94 5.76
C VAL A 206 7.70 7.65 6.47
N ILE A 207 7.22 6.49 5.99
CA ILE A 207 7.58 5.19 6.55
C ILE A 207 9.07 4.89 6.30
N ALA A 208 9.60 5.19 5.12
CA ALA A 208 11.04 5.08 4.85
C ALA A 208 11.88 5.95 5.75
N SER A 209 11.43 7.19 5.98
CA SER A 209 12.12 8.11 6.88
C SER A 209 12.20 7.52 8.28
N TYR A 210 11.14 6.86 8.74
CA TYR A 210 11.17 6.17 10.03
C TYR A 210 12.17 5.00 10.07
N LEU A 211 12.29 4.22 8.99
CA LEU A 211 13.15 3.04 8.97
C LEU A 211 14.62 3.37 8.69
N PHE A 212 14.90 4.30 7.77
CA PHE A 212 16.27 4.69 7.39
C PHE A 212 16.91 5.73 8.31
N LEU A 213 16.13 6.47 9.10
CA LEU A 213 16.66 7.45 10.05
C LEU A 213 16.61 6.97 11.51
N ASN A 214 16.24 5.71 11.75
CA ASN A 214 16.29 5.16 13.09
C ASN A 214 17.63 4.44 13.30
N PRO A 215 18.50 4.92 14.20
CA PRO A 215 19.84 4.37 14.40
C PRO A 215 19.79 2.90 14.85
N VAL A 216 18.76 2.51 15.60
CA VAL A 216 18.58 1.12 16.03
C VAL A 216 18.45 0.19 14.83
N PHE A 217 17.77 0.63 13.76
CA PHE A 217 17.66 -0.17 12.56
C PHE A 217 18.95 -0.14 11.75
N LEU A 218 19.60 1.02 11.62
CA LEU A 218 20.89 1.16 10.91
C LEU A 218 21.98 0.22 11.46
N GLU A 219 22.01 0.02 12.77
CA GLU A 219 22.97 -0.91 13.40
C GLU A 219 22.56 -2.38 13.32
N SER A 220 21.25 -2.68 13.27
CA SER A 220 20.75 -4.06 13.45
C SER A 220 20.29 -4.77 12.17
N ILE A 221 20.06 -4.05 11.09
CA ILE A 221 19.50 -4.58 9.84
C ILE A 221 20.40 -4.18 8.68
N THR A 222 20.74 -5.13 7.80
CA THR A 222 21.54 -4.82 6.62
C THR A 222 20.76 -3.92 5.65
N LEU A 223 21.46 -3.13 4.83
CA LEU A 223 20.81 -2.23 3.87
C LEU A 223 19.87 -2.99 2.91
N VAL A 224 20.29 -4.18 2.46
CA VAL A 224 19.51 -5.04 1.56
C VAL A 224 18.22 -5.49 2.24
N ASP A 225 18.30 -5.94 3.50
CA ASP A 225 17.13 -6.36 4.27
C ASP A 225 16.18 -5.19 4.55
N MET A 226 16.71 -4.00 4.81
CA MET A 226 15.88 -2.79 4.98
C MET A 226 15.13 -2.45 3.70
N MET A 227 15.81 -2.39 2.56
CA MET A 227 15.17 -2.10 1.27
C MET A 227 14.12 -3.17 0.93
N PHE A 228 14.38 -4.43 1.30
CA PHE A 228 13.45 -5.53 1.10
C PHE A 228 12.21 -5.39 1.98
N ILE A 229 12.39 -5.18 3.29
CA ILE A 229 11.30 -4.96 4.24
C ILE A 229 10.46 -3.75 3.79
N MET A 230 11.12 -2.65 3.42
CA MET A 230 10.47 -1.43 2.95
C MET A 230 9.64 -1.67 1.69
N THR A 231 10.19 -2.40 0.73
CA THR A 231 9.49 -2.79 -0.51
C THR A 231 8.21 -3.56 -0.22
N MET A 232 8.29 -4.56 0.67
CA MET A 232 7.15 -5.39 1.04
C MET A 232 6.12 -4.62 1.85
N LEU A 233 6.58 -3.82 2.82
CA LEU A 233 5.72 -2.97 3.64
C LEU A 233 4.96 -1.95 2.77
N SER A 234 5.61 -1.45 1.72
CA SER A 234 5.02 -0.48 0.80
C SER A 234 3.86 -1.01 -0.03
N LEU A 235 3.76 -2.32 -0.26
CA LEU A 235 2.57 -2.95 -0.84
C LEU A 235 1.33 -2.75 0.04
N PHE A 236 1.52 -2.69 1.36
CA PHE A 236 0.44 -2.54 2.34
C PHE A 236 -0.01 -1.10 2.53
N ILE A 237 0.78 -0.10 2.11
CA ILE A 237 0.40 1.31 2.19
C ILE A 237 -0.93 1.57 1.47
N CYS A 238 -1.18 0.84 0.38
CA CYS A 238 -2.41 0.94 -0.38
C CYS A 238 -3.66 0.63 0.47
N THR A 239 -3.55 -0.23 1.48
CA THR A 239 -4.66 -0.53 2.41
C THR A 239 -5.11 0.69 3.22
N LEU A 240 -4.21 1.65 3.45
CA LEU A 240 -4.51 2.89 4.18
C LEU A 240 -5.09 3.97 3.27
N ILE A 241 -4.58 4.06 2.04
CA ILE A 241 -4.90 5.16 1.11
C ILE A 241 -6.18 4.90 0.33
N ILE A 242 -6.41 3.66 -0.09
CA ILE A 242 -7.57 3.30 -0.90
C ILE A 242 -8.90 3.64 -0.22
N PRO A 243 -9.12 3.36 1.08
CA PRO A 243 -10.34 3.79 1.77
C PRO A 243 -10.56 5.30 1.69
N VAL A 244 -9.50 6.10 1.76
CA VAL A 244 -9.60 7.57 1.61
C VAL A 244 -9.98 7.97 0.20
N SER A 245 -9.34 7.34 -0.78
CA SER A 245 -9.66 7.55 -2.19
C SER A 245 -11.09 7.19 -2.53
N ILE A 246 -11.62 6.13 -1.91
CA ILE A 246 -13.00 5.67 -2.08
C ILE A 246 -13.99 6.75 -1.65
N VAL A 247 -13.85 7.29 -0.44
CA VAL A 247 -14.79 8.32 0.06
C VAL A 247 -14.73 9.58 -0.77
N HIS A 248 -13.53 9.92 -1.24
CA HIS A 248 -13.38 11.03 -2.16
C HIS A 248 -14.19 10.77 -3.44
N SER A 249 -14.04 9.61 -4.09
CA SER A 249 -14.75 9.31 -5.34
C SER A 249 -16.28 9.17 -5.19
N LEU A 250 -16.74 8.86 -3.99
CA LEU A 250 -18.17 8.81 -3.66
C LEU A 250 -18.77 10.22 -3.47
N ASN A 251 -17.94 11.26 -3.33
CA ASN A 251 -18.32 12.60 -2.88
C ASN A 251 -19.32 12.54 -1.71
N ALA A 252 -19.00 11.73 -0.69
CA ALA A 252 -19.90 11.54 0.42
C ALA A 252 -19.97 12.80 1.30
N GLU A 253 -21.16 13.35 1.44
CA GLU A 253 -21.43 14.58 2.20
C GLU A 253 -22.41 14.31 3.34
N ALA A 254 -22.08 14.82 4.53
CA ALA A 254 -22.94 14.77 5.70
C ALA A 254 -23.66 16.11 5.89
N TYR A 255 -24.98 16.08 5.79
CA TYR A 255 -25.85 17.23 6.02
C TYR A 255 -26.33 17.28 7.46
N SER A 256 -26.38 18.50 7.98
CA SER A 256 -26.90 18.84 9.31
C SER A 256 -27.75 20.11 9.18
N ASP A 257 -28.22 20.63 10.31
CA ASP A 257 -28.91 21.93 10.34
C ASP A 257 -27.99 23.13 10.03
N ALA A 258 -26.67 22.91 9.91
CA ALA A 258 -25.74 23.93 9.48
C ALA A 258 -25.83 24.19 7.96
N PRO A 259 -25.62 25.44 7.51
CA PRO A 259 -25.81 25.84 6.11
C PRO A 259 -24.81 25.24 5.11
N ARG A 260 -23.77 24.53 5.57
CA ARG A 260 -22.77 23.91 4.70
C ARG A 260 -22.63 22.42 5.03
N PRO A 261 -22.69 21.53 4.02
CA PRO A 261 -22.46 20.12 4.24
C PRO A 261 -21.01 19.85 4.66
N TYR A 262 -20.82 18.86 5.53
CA TYR A 262 -19.50 18.39 5.93
C TYR A 262 -19.01 17.31 4.97
N ILE A 263 -17.89 17.58 4.30
CA ILE A 263 -17.31 16.68 3.31
C ILE A 263 -16.47 15.60 4.02
N LEU A 264 -16.96 14.36 4.04
CA LEU A 264 -16.43 13.28 4.86
C LEU A 264 -14.99 12.88 4.52
N TRP A 265 -14.60 12.95 3.24
CA TRP A 265 -13.25 12.56 2.83
C TRP A 265 -12.17 13.52 3.38
N LYS A 266 -12.49 14.81 3.60
CA LYS A 266 -11.53 15.80 4.10
C LYS A 266 -11.11 15.47 5.53
N GLY A 267 -12.06 15.12 6.38
CA GLY A 267 -11.77 14.74 7.76
C GLY A 267 -10.96 13.45 7.86
N MET A 268 -11.33 12.43 7.07
CA MET A 268 -10.55 11.19 7.04
C MET A 268 -9.13 11.38 6.47
N LYS A 269 -8.97 12.25 5.46
CA LYS A 269 -7.64 12.63 4.94
C LYS A 269 -6.81 13.32 6.02
N ASN A 270 -7.37 14.28 6.76
CA ASN A 270 -6.64 14.98 7.81
C ASN A 270 -6.18 14.03 8.92
N ARG A 271 -7.00 13.04 9.26
CA ARG A 271 -6.63 11.99 10.21
C ARG A 271 -5.47 11.13 9.72
N LEU A 272 -5.46 10.79 8.42
CA LEU A 272 -4.39 10.00 7.82
C LEU A 272 -3.10 10.82 7.64
N PHE A 273 -3.23 12.12 7.37
CA PHE A 273 -2.11 13.03 7.08
C PHE A 273 -1.99 14.12 8.15
N HIS A 274 -1.61 13.75 9.37
CA HIS A 274 -1.17 14.71 10.37
C HIS A 274 0.26 15.21 10.04
N ALA A 275 0.35 16.18 9.14
CA ALA A 275 1.61 16.72 8.63
C ALA A 275 2.59 17.17 9.73
N GLY A 276 2.06 17.76 10.82
CA GLY A 276 2.88 18.16 11.97
C GLY A 276 3.56 17.00 12.69
N PHE A 277 2.88 15.84 12.79
CA PHE A 277 3.46 14.63 13.38
C PHE A 277 4.58 14.08 12.51
N TYR A 278 4.37 14.01 11.19
CA TYR A 278 5.39 13.53 10.25
C TYR A 278 6.63 14.42 10.21
N LEU A 279 6.45 15.74 10.22
CA LEU A 279 7.55 16.69 10.22
C LEU A 279 8.34 16.66 11.54
N ALA A 280 7.65 16.57 12.68
CA ALA A 280 8.30 16.42 13.98
C ALA A 280 9.06 15.09 14.10
N LEU A 281 8.47 13.99 13.63
CA LEU A 281 9.11 12.67 13.62
C LEU A 281 10.33 12.64 12.67
N PHE A 282 10.22 13.22 11.48
CA PHE A 282 11.34 13.31 10.55
C PHE A 282 12.50 14.13 11.14
N LEU A 283 12.22 15.32 11.68
CA LEU A 283 13.23 16.18 12.27
C LEU A 283 13.91 15.51 13.47
N THR A 284 13.14 14.89 14.37
CA THR A 284 13.71 14.21 15.54
C THR A 284 14.60 13.05 15.16
N LEU A 285 14.21 12.22 14.19
CA LEU A 285 15.04 11.12 13.70
C LEU A 285 16.30 11.61 12.97
N LEU A 286 16.18 12.68 12.18
CA LEU A 286 17.32 13.29 11.50
C LEU A 286 18.32 13.88 12.52
N TRP A 287 17.82 14.53 13.59
CA TRP A 287 18.64 14.98 14.69
C TRP A 287 19.36 13.83 15.40
N VAL A 288 18.66 12.72 15.66
CA VAL A 288 19.25 11.53 16.25
C VAL A 288 20.36 10.96 15.37
N CYS A 289 20.16 10.84 14.05
CA CYS A 289 21.19 10.40 13.11
C CYS A 289 22.41 11.33 13.07
N LEU A 290 22.19 12.66 13.13
CA LEU A 290 23.28 13.65 13.21
C LEU A 290 24.09 13.47 14.49
N PHE A 291 23.44 13.16 15.61
CA PHE A 291 24.11 12.94 16.88
C PHE A 291 24.87 11.61 16.96
N THR A 292 24.44 10.56 16.26
CA THR A 292 25.13 9.27 16.24
C THR A 292 26.30 9.20 15.27
N GLY A 293 26.51 10.23 14.43
CA GLY A 293 27.66 10.32 13.52
C GLY A 293 27.58 9.37 12.32
N GLU A 294 26.36 8.97 11.94
CA GLU A 294 26.11 8.05 10.84
C GLU A 294 26.47 8.64 9.46
N ASP A 295 26.86 7.77 8.52
CA ASP A 295 27.33 8.16 7.18
C ASP A 295 26.19 8.68 6.30
N PHE A 296 26.01 10.02 6.27
CA PHE A 296 24.92 10.69 5.54
C PHE A 296 24.89 10.39 4.03
N ILE A 297 26.03 10.12 3.42
CA ILE A 297 26.11 9.78 1.99
C ILE A 297 25.44 8.43 1.72
N ARG A 298 25.68 7.44 2.60
CA ARG A 298 25.07 6.11 2.52
C ARG A 298 23.55 6.19 2.72
N ILE A 299 23.09 6.98 3.70
CA ILE A 299 21.67 7.23 3.95
C ILE A 299 21.03 7.90 2.71
N GLY A 300 21.68 8.92 2.15
CA GLY A 300 21.21 9.63 0.96
C GLY A 300 21.06 8.73 -0.27
N ALA A 301 22.08 7.92 -0.57
CA ALA A 301 22.04 6.97 -1.69
C ALA A 301 20.91 5.93 -1.53
N SER A 302 20.75 5.41 -0.31
CA SER A 302 19.68 4.45 0.04
C SER A 302 18.29 5.06 -0.13
N TYR A 303 18.12 6.32 0.27
CA TYR A 303 16.87 7.05 0.14
C TYR A 303 16.51 7.31 -1.33
N ILE A 304 17.49 7.66 -2.17
CA ILE A 304 17.29 7.86 -3.61
C ILE A 304 16.89 6.56 -4.29
N GLY A 305 17.61 5.46 -4.02
CA GLY A 305 17.31 4.14 -4.58
C GLY A 305 15.90 3.67 -4.19
N TYR A 306 15.53 3.81 -2.92
CA TYR A 306 14.20 3.51 -2.45
C TYR A 306 13.12 4.42 -3.06
N LEU A 307 13.39 5.72 -3.23
CA LEU A 307 12.43 6.66 -3.82
C LEU A 307 12.09 6.29 -5.26
N LEU A 308 13.07 5.87 -6.06
CA LEU A 308 12.84 5.36 -7.41
C LEU A 308 11.94 4.13 -7.40
N TYR A 309 12.24 3.18 -6.51
CA TYR A 309 11.46 1.97 -6.33
C TYR A 309 10.01 2.28 -5.90
N MET A 310 9.84 3.23 -4.98
CA MET A 310 8.53 3.69 -4.53
C MET A 310 7.71 4.36 -5.62
N LEU A 311 8.34 5.15 -6.48
CA LEU A 311 7.66 5.75 -7.62
C LEU A 311 7.13 4.67 -8.57
N LEU A 312 7.94 3.63 -8.81
CA LEU A 312 7.51 2.49 -9.62
C LEU A 312 6.34 1.73 -8.99
N MET A 313 6.51 1.34 -7.73
CA MET A 313 5.50 0.62 -6.95
C MET A 313 4.17 1.37 -6.93
N SER A 314 4.22 2.63 -6.50
CA SER A 314 3.04 3.47 -6.40
C SER A 314 2.35 3.66 -7.74
N SER A 315 3.11 3.79 -8.84
CA SER A 315 2.57 3.86 -10.20
C SER A 315 1.86 2.56 -10.59
N LEU A 316 2.49 1.40 -10.39
CA LEU A 316 1.90 0.10 -10.71
C LEU A 316 0.63 -0.17 -9.90
N VAL A 317 0.67 -0.01 -8.57
CA VAL A 317 -0.49 -0.30 -7.73
C VAL A 317 -1.64 0.67 -8.00
N SER A 318 -1.34 1.97 -8.17
CA SER A 318 -2.36 2.97 -8.51
C SER A 318 -2.98 2.69 -9.87
N PHE A 319 -2.18 2.28 -10.86
CA PHE A 319 -2.67 1.89 -12.17
C PHE A 319 -3.60 0.68 -12.08
N ILE A 320 -3.19 -0.40 -11.38
CA ILE A 320 -4.01 -1.60 -11.21
C ILE A 320 -5.34 -1.26 -10.55
N TYR A 321 -5.33 -0.44 -9.50
CA TYR A 321 -6.54 -0.01 -8.79
C TYR A 321 -7.49 0.77 -9.70
N VAL A 322 -7.03 1.85 -10.32
CA VAL A 322 -7.88 2.72 -11.16
C VAL A 322 -8.39 1.96 -12.38
N ASN A 323 -7.56 1.12 -12.98
CA ASN A 323 -7.93 0.37 -14.17
C ASN A 323 -8.95 -0.75 -13.88
N SER A 324 -8.78 -1.48 -12.78
CA SER A 324 -9.39 -2.82 -12.63
C SER A 324 -10.36 -2.94 -11.46
N PHE A 325 -10.23 -2.08 -10.44
CA PHE A 325 -11.02 -2.19 -9.20
C PHE A 325 -11.96 -1.00 -9.01
N TYR A 326 -11.51 0.21 -9.34
CA TYR A 326 -12.26 1.43 -9.08
C TYR A 326 -13.69 1.45 -9.65
N PRO A 327 -13.93 1.14 -10.96
CA PRO A 327 -15.29 1.22 -11.51
C PRO A 327 -16.27 0.26 -10.83
N LYS A 328 -15.90 -1.01 -10.71
CA LYS A 328 -16.75 -2.05 -10.11
C LYS A 328 -17.11 -1.74 -8.67
N PHE A 329 -16.12 -1.25 -7.94
CA PHE A 329 -16.27 -0.98 -6.52
C PHE A 329 -17.19 0.23 -6.26
N ARG A 330 -17.02 1.31 -7.04
CA ARG A 330 -17.89 2.50 -6.97
C ARG A 330 -19.35 2.10 -7.20
N ASP A 331 -19.60 1.37 -8.27
CA ASP A 331 -20.94 0.95 -8.66
C ASP A 331 -21.58 0.03 -7.61
N LEU A 332 -20.78 -0.83 -6.96
CA LEU A 332 -21.23 -1.72 -5.89
C LEU A 332 -21.68 -0.94 -4.64
N ILE A 333 -20.91 0.07 -4.21
CA ILE A 333 -21.29 0.88 -3.05
C ILE A 333 -22.53 1.70 -3.36
N GLU A 334 -22.59 2.33 -4.53
CA GLU A 334 -23.75 3.13 -4.93
C GLU A 334 -25.03 2.29 -4.93
N TYR A 335 -24.97 1.08 -5.49
CA TYR A 335 -26.09 0.15 -5.50
C TYR A 335 -26.56 -0.20 -4.08
N TYR A 336 -25.66 -0.66 -3.21
CA TYR A 336 -26.04 -1.03 -1.84
C TYR A 336 -26.52 0.16 -1.01
N PHE A 337 -25.95 1.35 -1.23
CA PHE A 337 -26.36 2.56 -0.53
C PHE A 337 -27.78 2.98 -0.92
N ARG A 338 -28.10 2.97 -2.22
CA ARG A 338 -29.45 3.28 -2.73
C ARG A 338 -30.48 2.27 -2.21
N CYS A 339 -30.22 0.97 -2.38
CA CYS A 339 -31.13 -0.06 -1.88
C CYS A 339 -31.35 0.02 -0.36
N ALA A 340 -30.32 0.33 0.42
CA ALA A 340 -30.46 0.47 1.86
C ALA A 340 -31.23 1.74 2.29
N LYS A 341 -31.22 2.77 1.45
CA LYS A 341 -31.97 4.02 1.66
C LYS A 341 -33.45 3.85 1.30
N ASP A 342 -33.74 3.13 0.22
CA ASP A 342 -35.12 2.84 -0.23
C ASP A 342 -35.89 1.91 0.73
N LEU A 343 -35.17 1.15 1.58
CA LEU A 343 -35.75 0.24 2.57
C LEU A 343 -36.07 0.91 3.94
N ARG A 344 -35.72 2.19 4.12
CA ARG A 344 -36.04 2.98 5.32
C ARG A 344 -37.15 3.97 5.01
#